data_AF-A0A7C1R4Q8-F1
#
_entry.id   AF-A0A7C1R4Q8-F1
#
_cell.length_a   1.000
_cell.length_b   1.000
_cell.length_c   1.000
_cell.angle_alpha   90.00
_cell.angle_beta   90.00
_cell.angle_gamma   90.00
#
_symmetry.space_group_name_H-M   'P 1'
#
loop_
_entity.id
_entity.type
_entity.pdbx_description
1 polymer ?
#
loop_
_entity_poly.entity_id
_entity_poly.type
_entity_poly.pdbx_seq_one_letter_code
_entity_poly.pdbx_strand_id
1 'polypeptide(L)'
;MFCLSMPPDMFSIIALHLGESGLSNDNNGFRRLIIEKPFGYDMESGHELNQVLHSSFKESQVYRIDHYLGKETVQNPAGDEICQRYF
;
A
#
# COMPACT_ATOMS: atom_id res chain seq x y z
N MET A 1 -11.86 -1.90 2.49
CA MET A 1 -10.50 -2.42 2.21
C MET A 1 -10.36 -2.45 0.70
N PHE A 2 -9.23 -1.96 0.17
CA PHE A 2 -8.96 -1.91 -1.26
C PHE A 2 -7.68 -2.70 -1.54
N CYS A 3 -7.74 -3.67 -2.46
CA CYS A 3 -6.57 -4.44 -2.89
C CYS A 3 -6.26 -4.09 -4.35
N LEU A 4 -5.08 -3.54 -4.60
CA LEU A 4 -4.65 -3.14 -5.94
C LEU A 4 -3.90 -4.29 -6.61
N SER A 5 -4.64 -5.29 -7.09
CA SER A 5 -4.11 -6.37 -7.95
C SER A 5 -3.97 -5.93 -9.43
N MET A 6 -3.58 -4.67 -9.64
CA MET A 6 -3.47 -4.00 -10.94
C MET A 6 -2.00 -3.69 -11.26
N PRO A 7 -1.65 -3.33 -12.51
CA PRO A 7 -0.29 -2.88 -12.83
C PRO A 7 0.17 -1.71 -11.94
N PRO A 8 1.46 -1.64 -11.56
CA PRO A 8 2.01 -0.62 -10.66
C PRO A 8 1.76 0.82 -11.09
N ASP A 9 1.76 1.06 -12.40
CA ASP A 9 1.50 2.38 -13.00
C ASP A 9 0.12 2.94 -12.61
N MET A 10 -0.81 2.07 -12.20
CA MET A 10 -2.16 2.45 -11.79
C MET A 10 -2.28 2.83 -10.31
N PHE A 11 -1.29 2.51 -9.46
CA PHE A 11 -1.39 2.71 -8.01
C PHE A 11 -1.60 4.16 -7.64
N SER A 12 -0.81 5.06 -8.24
CA SER A 12 -0.89 6.50 -8.05
C SER A 12 -2.26 7.05 -8.44
N ILE A 13 -2.74 6.68 -9.63
CA ILE A 13 -4.04 7.15 -10.16
C ILE A 13 -5.18 6.69 -9.26
N ILE A 14 -5.17 5.42 -8.84
CA ILE A 14 -6.22 4.86 -7.99
C ILE A 14 -6.17 5.51 -6.60
N ALA A 15 -4.99 5.68 -6.01
CA ALA A 15 -4.86 6.30 -4.70
C ALA A 15 -5.37 7.75 -4.68
N LEU A 16 -5.10 8.52 -5.74
CA LEU A 16 -5.60 9.88 -5.89
C LEU A 16 -7.13 9.91 -5.99
N HIS A 17 -7.73 9.13 -6.89
CA HIS A 17 -9.20 9.10 -7.03
C HIS A 17 -9.90 8.56 -5.77
N LEU A 18 -9.31 7.60 -5.05
CA LEU A 18 -9.83 7.16 -3.76
C LEU A 18 -9.76 8.27 -2.69
N GLY A 19 -8.73 9.11 -2.72
CA GLY A 19 -8.63 10.30 -1.88
C GLY A 19 -9.69 11.35 -2.22
N GLU A 20 -9.79 11.72 -3.50
CA GLU A 20 -10.74 12.74 -4.00
C GLU A 20 -12.20 12.36 -3.76
N SER A 21 -12.53 11.06 -3.86
CA SER A 21 -13.87 10.54 -3.54
C SER A 21 -14.17 10.46 -2.04
N GLY A 22 -13.21 10.81 -1.18
CA GLY A 22 -13.33 10.71 0.28
C GLY A 22 -13.30 9.27 0.80
N LEU A 23 -13.00 8.29 -0.05
CA LEU A 23 -12.97 6.86 0.30
C LEU A 23 -11.70 6.49 1.10
N SER A 24 -10.69 7.35 1.14
CA SER A 24 -9.53 7.20 2.00
C SER A 24 -9.76 7.63 3.45
N ASN A 25 -10.84 8.38 3.75
CA ASN A 25 -11.12 8.88 5.09
C ASN A 25 -11.56 7.75 6.04
N ASP A 26 -10.89 7.63 7.18
CA ASP A 26 -11.10 6.60 8.20
C ASP A 26 -12.11 6.99 9.30
N ASN A 27 -12.72 8.17 9.22
CA ASN A 27 -13.74 8.64 10.19
C ASN A 27 -14.94 7.69 10.34
N ASN A 28 -15.32 6.97 9.27
CA ASN A 28 -16.46 6.03 9.26
C ASN A 28 -15.99 4.57 9.14
N GLY A 29 -14.88 4.23 9.79
CA GLY A 29 -14.35 2.88 9.92
C GLY A 29 -13.10 2.63 9.09
N PHE A 30 -12.54 1.42 9.21
CA PHE A 30 -11.24 1.09 8.64
C PHE A 30 -11.20 1.24 7.12
N ARG A 31 -10.26 2.06 6.65
CA ARG A 31 -9.87 2.20 5.25
C ARG A 31 -8.41 1.82 5.13
N ARG A 32 -8.15 0.72 4.43
CA ARG A 32 -6.82 0.17 4.18
C ARG A 32 -6.63 0.01 2.68
N LEU A 33 -5.48 0.43 2.19
CA LEU A 33 -4.99 0.26 0.84
C LEU A 33 -3.90 -0.81 0.88
N ILE A 34 -4.10 -1.87 0.12
CA ILE A 34 -3.16 -2.97 -0.03
C ILE A 34 -2.57 -2.89 -1.43
N ILE A 35 -1.24 -2.85 -1.53
CA ILE A 35 -0.51 -2.80 -2.79
C ILE A 35 0.54 -3.93 -2.85
N GLU A 36 0.78 -4.43 -4.04
CA GLU A 36 1.76 -5.49 -4.34
C GLU A 36 2.98 -4.90 -5.04
N LYS A 37 4.12 -5.59 -4.94
CA LYS A 37 5.34 -5.19 -5.65
C LYS A 37 5.15 -5.22 -7.19
N PRO A 38 5.92 -4.43 -7.96
CA PRO A 38 6.95 -3.49 -7.52
C PRO A 38 6.39 -2.17 -6.94
N PHE A 39 7.05 -1.63 -5.93
CA PHE A 39 6.73 -0.34 -5.29
C PHE A 39 7.53 0.83 -5.90
N GLY A 40 7.86 0.74 -7.18
CA GLY A 40 8.92 1.53 -7.81
C GLY A 40 10.01 0.62 -8.38
N TYR A 41 10.72 1.11 -9.39
CA TYR A 41 11.79 0.39 -10.08
C TYR A 41 13.19 0.85 -9.64
N ASP A 42 13.26 1.99 -8.97
CA ASP A 42 14.44 2.60 -8.37
C ASP A 42 14.04 3.42 -7.14
N MET A 43 15.03 4.04 -6.48
CA MET A 43 14.81 4.84 -5.28
C MET A 43 13.91 6.06 -5.51
N GLU A 44 14.04 6.69 -6.69
CA GLU A 44 13.29 7.90 -7.04
C GLU A 44 11.81 7.58 -7.27
N SER A 45 11.52 6.62 -8.15
CA SER A 45 10.16 6.13 -8.42
C SER A 45 9.47 5.56 -7.18
N GLY A 46 10.22 4.91 -6.28
CA GLY A 46 9.68 4.45 -5.00
C GLY A 46 9.31 5.60 -4.06
N HIS A 47 10.11 6.66 -4.02
CA HIS A 47 9.80 7.85 -3.24
C HIS A 47 8.59 8.59 -3.81
N GLU A 48 8.51 8.74 -5.13
CA GLU A 48 7.36 9.34 -5.82
C GLU A 48 6.06 8.59 -5.53
N LEU A 49 6.07 7.26 -5.67
CA LEU A 49 4.92 6.43 -5.31
C LEU A 49 4.52 6.68 -3.86
N ASN A 50 5.48 6.65 -2.93
CA ASN A 50 5.21 6.85 -1.51
C ASN A 50 4.54 8.22 -1.23
N GLN A 51 5.05 9.29 -1.85
CA GLN A 51 4.47 10.62 -1.72
C GLN A 51 3.02 10.67 -2.21
N VAL A 52 2.73 10.05 -3.36
CA VAL A 52 1.36 10.02 -3.92
C VAL A 52 0.41 9.19 -3.05
N LEU A 53 0.88 8.07 -2.51
CA LEU A 53 0.06 7.30 -1.57
C LEU A 53 -0.27 8.14 -0.32
N HIS A 54 0.72 8.89 0.19
CA HIS A 54 0.58 9.74 1.36
C HIS A 54 -0.22 11.02 1.16
N SER A 55 -0.42 11.48 -0.07
CA SER A 55 -1.35 12.59 -0.32
C SER A 55 -2.81 12.20 -0.05
N SER A 56 -3.12 10.90 -0.14
CA SER A 56 -4.50 10.39 0.01
C SER A 56 -4.70 9.52 1.26
N PHE A 57 -3.67 8.79 1.71
CA PHE A 57 -3.76 7.82 2.80
C PHE A 57 -2.70 8.08 3.88
N LYS A 58 -3.07 7.88 5.16
CA LYS A 58 -2.10 7.84 6.26
C LYS A 58 -1.25 6.58 6.14
N GLU A 59 -0.01 6.60 6.64
CA GLU A 59 0.87 5.40 6.61
C GLU A 59 0.24 4.19 7.30
N SER A 60 -0.53 4.38 8.37
CA SER A 60 -1.25 3.28 9.05
C SER A 60 -2.34 2.62 8.19
N GLN A 61 -2.66 3.20 7.03
CA GLN A 61 -3.66 2.70 6.09
C GLN A 61 -3.02 1.98 4.90
N VAL A 62 -1.71 2.11 4.66
CA VAL A 62 -1.03 1.55 3.50
C VAL A 62 -0.30 0.26 3.88
N TYR A 63 -0.65 -0.82 3.21
CA TYR A 63 -0.10 -2.15 3.43
C TYR A 63 0.58 -2.62 2.14
N ARG A 64 1.88 -2.89 2.23
CA ARG A 64 2.74 -3.24 1.10
C ARG A 64 3.09 -4.72 1.21
N ILE A 65 2.53 -5.55 0.33
CA ILE A 65 2.71 -7.01 0.37
C ILE A 65 3.92 -7.42 -0.47
N ASP A 66 4.81 -8.19 0.13
CA ASP A 66 5.92 -8.87 -0.56
C ASP A 66 5.83 -10.39 -0.35
N HIS A 67 5.41 -11.10 -1.39
CA HIS A 67 5.26 -12.55 -1.39
C HIS A 67 6.55 -13.34 -1.12
N TYR A 68 7.75 -12.74 -1.17
CA TYR A 68 8.99 -13.47 -0.86
C TYR A 68 9.12 -13.88 0.62
N LEU A 69 8.41 -13.18 1.49
CA LEU A 69 8.48 -13.38 2.92
C LEU A 69 7.52 -14.48 3.44
N GLY A 70 6.64 -15.00 2.59
CA GLY A 70 5.74 -16.12 2.91
C GLY A 70 6.40 -17.50 2.81
N LYS A 71 7.64 -17.62 2.30
CA LYS A 71 8.30 -18.93 2.09
C LYS A 71 9.29 -19.37 3.17
N GLU A 72 9.79 -18.46 4.02
CA GLU A 72 10.64 -18.84 5.16
C GLU A 72 10.23 -18.04 6.41
N THR A 73 9.19 -18.54 7.09
CA THR A 73 8.97 -18.41 8.55
C THR A 73 9.37 -17.09 9.22
N VAL A 74 8.67 -16.00 8.92
CA VAL A 74 8.55 -14.87 9.86
C VAL A 74 7.06 -14.55 10.05
N GLN A 75 6.31 -15.53 10.56
CA GLN A 75 4.96 -15.26 11.06
C GLN A 75 5.08 -14.43 12.34
N ASN A 76 4.79 -13.13 12.23
CA ASN A 76 4.39 -12.33 13.38
C ASN A 76 3.12 -12.97 13.98
N PRO A 77 2.90 -13.03 15.30
CA PRO A 77 1.75 -13.71 15.92
C PRO A 77 0.35 -13.25 15.47
N ALA A 78 0.25 -12.21 14.63
CA ALA A 78 -1.00 -11.75 14.02
C ALA A 78 -1.42 -12.52 12.75
N GLY A 79 -0.57 -13.39 12.18
CA GLY A 79 -0.95 -14.21 11.02
C GLY A 79 -1.04 -13.47 9.67
N ASP A 80 -0.52 -12.25 9.59
CA ASP A 80 -0.48 -11.47 8.35
C ASP A 80 0.78 -11.77 7.53
N GLU A 81 0.60 -11.96 6.21
CA GLU A 81 1.68 -11.90 5.21
C GLU A 81 2.50 -10.62 5.43
N ILE A 82 3.83 -10.77 5.37
CA ILE A 82 4.76 -9.79 5.91
C ILE A 82 4.65 -8.46 5.17
N CYS A 83 4.12 -7.45 5.86
CA CYS A 83 4.22 -6.06 5.46
C CYS A 83 5.62 -5.56 5.76
N GLN A 84 6.44 -5.35 4.73
CA GLN A 84 7.64 -4.54 4.88
C GLN A 84 7.28 -3.06 4.83
N ARG A 85 7.80 -2.31 5.81
CA ARG A 85 7.79 -0.85 5.80
C ARG A 85 8.91 -0.38 4.88
N TYR A 86 8.59 -0.18 3.62
CA TYR A 86 9.48 0.52 2.69
C TYR A 86 9.27 2.02 2.88
N PHE A 87 10.20 2.66 3.60
CA PHE A 87 10.31 4.09 3.94
C PHE A 87 9.15 4.72 4.73
#